data_AF-A0A8X6QLR0-F1
#
_entry.id   AF-A0A8X6QLR0-F1
#
_cell.length_a   1.000
_cell.length_b   1.000
_cell.length_c   1.000
_cell.angle_alpha   90.00
_cell.angle_beta   90.00
_cell.angle_gamma   90.00
#
_symmetry.space_group_name_H-M   'P 1'
#
loop_
_entity.id
_entity.type
_entity.pdbx_description
1 polymer ?
#
loop_
_entity_poly.entity_id
_entity_poly.type
_entity_poly.pdbx_seq_one_letter_code
_entity_poly.pdbx_strand_id
1 'polypeptide(L)'
;PFYRIEHIIITPTNQDSFYYPIVVNHELKNISWGPVFQQDFLMAALDLQLQIENLTAVLDNSIIELKDICLSPLKPLNTACAIQSIFGFFQNKAEHFHNKAEYLAHFKSCSLAPKDSKCFAPFGGPIDSAAVVLGGFLDSFDSSQALIITIPVTNYNDLDLTLKARVWESEFLKFIKNFSHPLLKVAFKAERSIQDEIERGSHSDLLTVAISYMLMFGYITVSLGEYHECKSLLVYTK
;
A
#
# COMPACT_ATOMS: atom_id res chain seq x y z
N PRO A 1 7.72 20.05 2.23
CA PRO A 1 8.03 18.86 1.40
C PRO A 1 6.70 18.17 1.01
N PHE A 2 6.68 17.41 -0.07
CA PHE A 2 5.50 16.61 -0.44
C PHE A 2 5.30 15.45 0.54
N TYR A 3 4.07 14.98 0.71
CA TYR A 3 3.72 13.89 1.64
C TYR A 3 4.39 12.57 1.26
N ARG A 4 4.57 11.70 2.26
CA ARG A 4 4.95 10.29 2.08
C ARG A 4 3.67 9.49 1.87
N ILE A 5 3.69 8.53 0.95
CA ILE A 5 2.48 7.83 0.56
C ILE A 5 2.63 6.32 0.72
N GLU A 6 1.73 5.76 1.53
CA GLU A 6 1.54 4.33 1.67
C GLU A 6 0.30 3.93 0.86
N HIS A 7 0.52 3.09 -0.15
CA HIS A 7 -0.53 2.62 -1.05
C HIS A 7 -0.74 1.12 -0.86
N ILE A 8 -2.01 0.71 -0.84
CA ILE A 8 -2.43 -0.68 -0.76
C ILE A 8 -3.47 -0.91 -1.83
N ILE A 9 -3.25 -1.90 -2.70
CA ILE A 9 -4.17 -2.33 -3.73
C ILE A 9 -4.67 -3.71 -3.34
N ILE A 10 -5.98 -3.84 -3.18
CA ILE A 10 -6.62 -5.08 -2.74
C ILE A 10 -7.53 -5.56 -3.87
N THR A 11 -7.32 -6.80 -4.30
CA THR A 11 -8.15 -7.46 -5.33
C THR A 11 -8.76 -8.73 -4.77
N PRO A 12 -10.00 -9.07 -5.15
CA PRO A 12 -10.63 -10.30 -4.70
C PRO A 12 -10.01 -11.51 -5.40
N THR A 13 -9.92 -12.63 -4.68
CA THR A 13 -9.45 -13.90 -5.27
C THR A 13 -10.40 -14.39 -6.35
N ASN A 14 -11.72 -14.28 -6.10
CA ASN A 14 -12.75 -14.49 -7.10
C ASN A 14 -13.03 -13.16 -7.85
N GLN A 15 -12.97 -13.18 -9.17
CA GLN A 15 -13.18 -12.02 -10.03
C GLN A 15 -14.56 -11.99 -10.71
N ASP A 16 -15.47 -12.88 -10.30
CA ASP A 16 -16.83 -12.94 -10.84
C ASP A 16 -17.65 -11.69 -10.45
N SER A 17 -18.20 -11.03 -11.47
CA SER A 17 -19.20 -9.99 -11.29
C SER A 17 -20.55 -10.58 -10.90
N PHE A 18 -21.38 -9.81 -10.20
CA PHE A 18 -22.72 -10.21 -9.82
C PHE A 18 -23.75 -9.14 -10.16
N TYR A 19 -24.99 -9.56 -10.38
CA TYR A 19 -26.11 -8.63 -10.60
C TYR A 19 -26.85 -8.40 -9.28
N TYR A 20 -27.17 -7.14 -8.99
CA TYR A 20 -28.00 -6.80 -7.84
C TYR A 20 -28.83 -5.55 -8.12
N PRO A 21 -30.15 -5.58 -7.86
CA PRO A 21 -31.01 -4.43 -8.10
C PRO A 21 -30.90 -3.41 -6.97
N ILE A 22 -30.75 -2.13 -7.34
CA ILE A 22 -30.80 -1.01 -6.40
C ILE A 22 -31.81 0.05 -6.85
N VAL A 23 -32.33 0.82 -5.90
CA VAL A 23 -33.23 1.93 -6.21
C VAL A 23 -32.38 3.16 -6.52
N VAL A 24 -32.48 3.65 -7.75
CA VAL A 24 -31.83 4.88 -8.20
C VAL A 24 -32.91 5.80 -8.74
N ASN A 25 -33.02 7.02 -8.18
CA ASN A 25 -34.05 8.00 -8.58
C ASN A 25 -35.49 7.42 -8.55
N HIS A 26 -35.83 6.65 -7.50
CA HIS A 26 -37.14 6.01 -7.32
C HIS A 26 -37.46 4.88 -8.32
N GLU A 27 -36.49 4.47 -9.15
CA GLU A 27 -36.62 3.34 -10.07
C GLU A 27 -35.72 2.18 -9.62
N LEU A 28 -36.25 0.96 -9.65
CA LEU A 28 -35.46 -0.25 -9.40
C LEU A 28 -34.65 -0.59 -10.66
N LYS A 29 -33.32 -0.51 -10.57
CA LYS A 29 -32.41 -0.82 -11.68
C LYS A 29 -31.54 -2.00 -11.31
N ASN A 30 -31.49 -3.00 -12.19
CA ASN A 30 -30.58 -4.12 -12.04
C ASN A 30 -29.20 -3.73 -12.59
N ILE A 31 -28.21 -3.65 -11.70
CA ILE A 31 -26.85 -3.20 -12.03
C ILE A 31 -25.90 -4.40 -11.94
N SER A 32 -24.92 -4.43 -12.83
CA SER A 32 -23.78 -5.34 -12.75
C SER A 32 -22.72 -4.74 -11.85
N TRP A 33 -22.36 -5.47 -10.80
CA TRP A 33 -21.38 -5.08 -9.80
C TRP A 33 -20.11 -5.90 -9.98
N GLY A 34 -18.98 -5.22 -9.93
CA GLY A 34 -17.66 -5.82 -9.92
C GLY A 34 -17.42 -6.62 -8.64
N PRO A 35 -16.42 -7.51 -8.65
CA PRO A 35 -16.19 -8.46 -7.58
C PRO A 35 -15.79 -7.77 -6.26
N VAL A 36 -15.27 -6.54 -6.31
CA VAL A 36 -14.91 -5.75 -5.12
C VAL A 36 -16.11 -5.35 -4.27
N PHE A 37 -17.33 -5.40 -4.81
CA PHE A 37 -18.53 -5.03 -4.09
C PHE A 37 -19.18 -6.21 -3.38
N GLN A 38 -18.57 -7.39 -3.40
CA GLN A 38 -19.00 -8.52 -2.59
C GLN A 38 -18.86 -8.18 -1.11
N GLN A 39 -19.91 -8.42 -0.34
CA GLN A 39 -20.00 -8.01 1.06
C GLN A 39 -18.85 -8.60 1.91
N ASP A 40 -18.60 -9.90 1.78
CA ASP A 40 -17.54 -10.59 2.54
C ASP A 40 -16.15 -10.03 2.24
N PHE A 41 -15.90 -9.65 0.98
CA PHE A 41 -14.66 -9.03 0.56
C PHE A 41 -14.51 -7.62 1.13
N LEU A 42 -15.56 -6.79 1.06
CA LEU A 42 -15.53 -5.44 1.64
C LEU A 42 -15.30 -5.47 3.15
N MET A 43 -15.98 -6.37 3.87
CA MET A 43 -15.79 -6.50 5.31
C MET A 43 -14.37 -6.96 5.66
N ALA A 44 -13.82 -7.94 4.93
CA ALA A 44 -12.44 -8.39 5.14
C ALA A 44 -11.40 -7.29 4.81
N ALA A 45 -11.62 -6.51 3.75
CA ALA A 45 -10.74 -5.41 3.38
C ALA A 45 -10.84 -4.22 4.36
N LEU A 46 -12.03 -3.95 4.92
CA LEU A 46 -12.21 -2.97 5.99
C LEU A 46 -11.45 -3.40 7.25
N ASP A 47 -11.55 -4.67 7.64
CA ASP A 47 -10.82 -5.21 8.78
C ASP A 47 -9.30 -5.04 8.61
N LEU A 48 -8.77 -5.33 7.42
CA LEU A 48 -7.36 -5.05 7.09
C LEU A 48 -7.02 -3.56 7.27
N GLN A 49 -7.86 -2.64 6.78
CA GLN A 49 -7.62 -1.21 6.98
C GLN A 49 -7.57 -0.85 8.47
N LEU A 50 -8.53 -1.32 9.27
CA LEU A 50 -8.60 -1.03 10.70
C LEU A 50 -7.41 -1.63 11.48
N GLN A 51 -6.92 -2.81 11.08
CA GLN A 51 -5.70 -3.38 11.64
C GLN A 51 -4.49 -2.49 11.34
N ILE A 52 -4.37 -1.96 10.12
CA ILE A 52 -3.29 -1.04 9.73
C ILE A 52 -3.39 0.28 10.49
N GLU A 53 -4.59 0.83 10.67
CA GLU A 53 -4.82 2.05 11.45
C GLU A 53 -4.40 1.92 12.91
N ASN A 54 -4.50 0.72 13.47
CA ASN A 54 -4.11 0.39 14.85
C ASN A 54 -2.65 -0.08 14.99
N LEU A 55 -1.85 -0.06 13.92
CA LEU A 55 -0.43 -0.41 14.02
C LEU A 55 0.33 0.61 14.86
N THR A 56 1.12 0.05 15.77
CA THR A 56 2.03 0.81 16.63
C THR A 56 3.46 0.43 16.32
N ALA A 57 4.35 1.41 16.30
CA ALA A 57 5.78 1.18 16.19
C ALA A 57 6.51 1.72 17.42
N VAL A 58 7.65 1.14 17.76
CA VAL A 58 8.43 1.54 18.94
C VAL A 58 9.72 2.22 18.49
N LEU A 59 9.96 3.43 19.00
CA LEU A 59 11.19 4.18 18.80
C LEU A 59 11.66 4.76 20.14
N ASP A 60 12.86 4.41 20.60
CA ASP A 60 13.47 4.97 21.83
C ASP A 60 12.53 4.95 23.06
N ASN A 61 11.84 3.81 23.28
CA ASN A 61 10.80 3.60 24.31
C ASN A 61 9.53 4.45 24.16
N SER A 62 9.36 5.18 23.06
CA SER A 62 8.10 5.83 22.69
C SER A 62 7.30 4.97 21.71
N ILE A 63 5.98 4.94 21.91
CA ILE A 63 5.04 4.30 20.99
C ILE A 63 4.62 5.36 19.97
N ILE A 64 4.70 5.00 18.69
CA ILE A 64 4.29 5.83 17.56
C ILE A 64 3.07 5.16 16.94
N GLU A 65 1.95 5.88 16.95
CA GLU A 65 0.73 5.48 16.25
C GLU A 65 0.63 6.15 14.89
N LEU A 66 -0.24 5.63 14.01
CA LEU A 66 -0.53 6.29 12.73
C LEU A 66 -1.01 7.74 12.93
N LYS A 67 -1.81 8.01 13.97
CA LYS A 67 -2.35 9.35 14.28
C LYS A 67 -1.28 10.40 14.60
N ASP A 68 -0.09 9.96 15.03
CA ASP A 68 1.01 10.86 15.35
C ASP A 68 1.73 11.38 14.11
N ILE A 69 1.69 10.61 13.02
CA ILE A 69 2.49 10.87 11.80
C ILE A 69 1.63 11.17 10.57
N CYS A 70 0.37 10.75 10.55
CA CYS A 70 -0.50 10.90 9.38
C CYS A 70 -0.88 12.37 9.13
N LEU A 71 -1.24 12.66 7.88
CA LEU A 71 -1.81 13.95 7.53
C LEU A 71 -3.24 14.09 8.11
N SER A 72 -3.46 15.08 8.95
CA SER A 72 -4.77 15.42 9.52
C SER A 72 -5.13 16.88 9.17
N PRO A 73 -5.91 17.13 8.10
CA PRO A 73 -6.08 18.47 7.53
C PRO A 73 -6.87 19.43 8.44
N LEU A 74 -7.72 18.91 9.32
CA LEU A 74 -8.58 19.70 10.21
C LEU A 74 -8.07 19.75 11.65
N LYS A 75 -6.81 19.40 11.91
CA LYS A 75 -6.22 19.48 13.26
C LYS A 75 -6.18 20.94 13.71
N PRO A 76 -6.62 21.29 14.95
CA PRO A 76 -6.99 20.41 16.08
C PRO A 76 -8.47 20.03 16.18
N LEU A 77 -9.36 20.55 15.32
CA LEU A 77 -10.80 20.28 15.38
C LEU A 77 -11.14 18.81 15.14
N ASN A 78 -10.39 18.16 14.25
CA ASN A 78 -10.49 16.73 13.97
C ASN A 78 -9.09 16.14 13.77
N THR A 79 -8.79 15.07 14.51
CA THR A 79 -7.49 14.38 14.49
C THR A 79 -7.51 13.10 13.64
N ALA A 80 -8.57 12.86 12.86
CA ALA A 80 -8.63 11.73 11.96
C ALA A 80 -7.69 11.92 10.77
N CYS A 81 -6.98 10.84 10.44
CA CYS A 81 -6.06 10.78 9.32
C CYS A 81 -6.79 10.88 7.98
N ALA A 82 -6.17 11.52 6.99
CA ALA A 82 -6.67 11.66 5.64
C ALA A 82 -6.56 10.37 4.81
N ILE A 83 -7.07 9.25 5.34
CA ILE A 83 -7.09 7.96 4.67
C ILE A 83 -8.09 8.02 3.51
N GLN A 84 -7.62 7.73 2.31
CA GLN A 84 -8.44 7.68 1.11
C GLN A 84 -8.74 6.21 0.79
N SER A 85 -9.97 5.80 1.06
CA SER A 85 -10.47 4.46 0.73
C SER A 85 -11.98 4.51 0.50
N ILE A 86 -12.53 3.49 -0.16
CA ILE A 86 -13.99 3.36 -0.33
C ILE A 86 -14.73 3.37 1.01
N PHE A 87 -14.08 2.86 2.08
CA PHE A 87 -14.64 2.81 3.42
C PHE A 87 -14.86 4.19 4.03
N GLY A 88 -14.15 5.21 3.54
CA GLY A 88 -14.38 6.60 3.92
C GLY A 88 -15.81 7.07 3.62
N PHE A 89 -16.44 6.60 2.52
CA PHE A 89 -17.85 6.90 2.24
C PHE A 89 -18.82 6.41 3.32
N PHE A 90 -18.39 5.42 4.10
CA PHE A 90 -19.13 4.78 5.18
C PHE A 90 -18.53 5.07 6.56
N GLN A 91 -17.73 6.14 6.67
CA GLN A 91 -17.08 6.58 7.91
C GLN A 91 -16.28 5.46 8.61
N ASN A 92 -15.73 4.51 7.84
CA ASN A 92 -15.00 3.33 8.32
C ASN A 92 -15.79 2.43 9.31
N LYS A 93 -17.12 2.37 9.22
CA LYS A 93 -17.95 1.51 10.09
C LYS A 93 -18.44 0.26 9.39
N ALA A 94 -18.20 -0.90 9.99
CA ALA A 94 -18.62 -2.20 9.47
C ALA A 94 -20.15 -2.34 9.37
N GLU A 95 -20.89 -1.69 10.28
CA GLU A 95 -22.36 -1.77 10.38
C GLU A 95 -23.07 -1.37 9.07
N HIS A 96 -22.48 -0.44 8.31
CA HIS A 96 -23.07 0.01 7.05
C HIS A 96 -23.02 -1.05 5.93
N PHE A 97 -22.21 -2.10 6.07
CA PHE A 97 -22.09 -3.17 5.07
C PHE A 97 -23.03 -4.35 5.31
N HIS A 98 -23.80 -4.37 6.41
CA HIS A 98 -24.68 -5.49 6.74
C HIS A 98 -25.85 -5.65 5.76
N ASN A 99 -26.40 -4.54 5.23
CA ASN A 99 -27.49 -4.57 4.27
C ASN A 99 -26.97 -4.30 2.85
N LYS A 100 -27.07 -5.32 1.99
CA LYS A 100 -26.59 -5.27 0.61
C LYS A 100 -27.23 -4.19 -0.25
N ALA A 101 -28.54 -3.95 -0.11
CA ALA A 101 -29.21 -2.92 -0.89
C ALA A 101 -28.76 -1.51 -0.48
N GLU A 102 -28.58 -1.30 0.83
CA GLU A 102 -28.23 0.01 1.38
C GLU A 102 -26.80 0.41 1.02
N TYR A 103 -25.80 -0.47 1.23
CA TYR A 103 -24.41 -0.08 0.96
C TYR A 103 -24.15 0.12 -0.53
N LEU A 104 -24.76 -0.67 -1.40
CA LEU A 104 -24.63 -0.53 -2.84
C LEU A 104 -25.30 0.77 -3.34
N ALA A 105 -26.49 1.09 -2.84
CA ALA A 105 -27.17 2.34 -3.18
C ALA A 105 -26.39 3.56 -2.66
N HIS A 106 -25.89 3.50 -1.43
CA HIS A 106 -25.07 4.56 -0.83
C HIS A 106 -23.77 4.77 -1.61
N PHE A 107 -23.06 3.70 -1.95
CA PHE A 107 -21.87 3.78 -2.81
C PHE A 107 -22.21 4.43 -4.16
N LYS A 108 -23.31 4.02 -4.80
CA LYS A 108 -23.72 4.61 -6.09
C LYS A 108 -23.98 6.11 -5.97
N SER A 109 -24.63 6.54 -4.90
CA SER A 109 -24.86 7.95 -4.61
C SER A 109 -23.54 8.70 -4.40
N CYS A 110 -22.64 8.18 -3.55
CA CYS A 110 -21.38 8.84 -3.22
C CYS A 110 -20.38 8.87 -4.38
N SER A 111 -20.35 7.84 -5.22
CA SER A 111 -19.50 7.80 -6.42
C SER A 111 -19.92 8.84 -7.47
N LEU A 112 -21.20 9.20 -7.53
CA LEU A 112 -21.71 10.25 -8.42
C LEU A 112 -21.60 11.66 -7.81
N ALA A 113 -21.74 11.77 -6.49
CA ALA A 113 -21.74 13.04 -5.76
C ALA A 113 -20.84 13.00 -4.52
N PRO A 114 -19.50 12.89 -4.68
CA PRO A 114 -18.57 12.74 -3.55
C PRO A 114 -18.51 13.95 -2.62
N LYS A 115 -18.99 15.11 -3.08
CA LYS A 115 -19.04 16.36 -2.31
C LYS A 115 -20.23 16.45 -1.36
N ASP A 116 -21.16 15.50 -1.37
CA ASP A 116 -22.20 15.43 -0.35
C ASP A 116 -21.55 15.14 1.02
N SER A 117 -21.90 15.95 2.01
CA SER A 117 -21.52 15.79 3.42
C SER A 117 -21.73 14.37 3.96
N LYS A 118 -22.74 13.64 3.48
CA LYS A 118 -23.02 12.24 3.89
C LYS A 118 -21.95 11.25 3.42
N CYS A 119 -21.18 11.63 2.41
CA CYS A 119 -20.10 10.84 1.82
C CYS A 119 -18.72 11.27 2.34
N PHE A 120 -18.66 12.20 3.29
CA PHE A 120 -17.38 12.64 3.83
C PHE A 120 -16.74 11.51 4.64
N ALA A 121 -15.43 11.37 4.40
CA ALA A 121 -14.59 10.46 5.15
C ALA A 121 -14.38 10.99 6.59
N PRO A 122 -13.90 10.13 7.51
CA PRO A 122 -13.72 10.51 8.91
C PRO A 122 -12.87 11.77 9.15
N PHE A 123 -11.96 12.11 8.23
CA PHE A 123 -11.16 13.34 8.29
C PHE A 123 -11.94 14.63 7.99
N GLY A 124 -13.23 14.53 7.65
CA GLY A 124 -14.14 15.66 7.47
C GLY A 124 -14.10 16.29 6.07
N GLY A 125 -13.55 15.60 5.07
CA GLY A 125 -13.53 16.05 3.69
C GLY A 125 -14.01 14.97 2.70
N PRO A 126 -14.31 15.37 1.46
CA PRO A 126 -14.69 14.45 0.41
C PRO A 126 -13.48 13.65 -0.10
N ILE A 127 -13.74 12.44 -0.58
CA ILE A 127 -12.80 11.71 -1.45
C ILE A 127 -13.00 12.28 -2.85
N ASP A 128 -11.96 12.88 -3.44
CA ASP A 128 -12.06 13.71 -4.64
C ASP A 128 -12.80 13.04 -5.81
N SER A 129 -12.54 11.75 -6.02
CA SER A 129 -13.26 10.91 -6.99
C SER A 129 -13.23 9.45 -6.55
N ALA A 130 -14.26 8.69 -6.93
CA ALA A 130 -14.24 7.23 -6.75
C ALA A 130 -13.05 6.57 -7.47
N ALA A 131 -12.49 7.21 -8.51
CA ALA A 131 -11.31 6.76 -9.24
C ALA A 131 -10.02 6.74 -8.41
N VAL A 132 -9.93 7.48 -7.29
CA VAL A 132 -8.74 7.46 -6.43
C VAL A 132 -8.73 6.29 -5.44
N VAL A 133 -9.88 5.64 -5.24
CA VAL A 133 -10.08 4.55 -4.28
C VAL A 133 -10.50 3.23 -4.95
N LEU A 134 -10.70 3.24 -6.26
CA LEU A 134 -11.09 2.08 -7.07
C LEU A 134 -10.19 1.95 -8.30
N GLY A 135 -10.06 0.73 -8.80
CA GLY A 135 -9.34 0.42 -10.04
C GLY A 135 -9.96 -0.72 -10.83
N GLY A 136 -9.52 -0.88 -12.08
CA GLY A 136 -9.96 -1.97 -12.95
C GLY A 136 -11.42 -1.85 -13.43
N PHE A 137 -11.95 -0.64 -13.51
CA PHE A 137 -13.24 -0.36 -14.13
C PHE A 137 -13.05 0.15 -15.57
N LEU A 138 -14.07 -0.03 -16.40
CA LEU A 138 -14.10 0.48 -17.78
C LEU A 138 -14.78 1.86 -17.80
N ASP A 139 -16.12 1.88 -17.90
CA ASP A 139 -16.89 3.12 -18.02
C ASP A 139 -17.57 3.54 -16.71
N SER A 140 -17.83 2.59 -15.81
CA SER A 140 -18.58 2.80 -14.57
C SER A 140 -17.82 2.26 -13.36
N PHE A 141 -17.76 3.03 -12.28
CA PHE A 141 -17.14 2.58 -11.02
C PHE A 141 -17.79 1.31 -10.44
N ASP A 142 -19.04 1.01 -10.79
CA ASP A 142 -19.75 -0.19 -10.35
C ASP A 142 -19.05 -1.48 -10.79
N SER A 143 -18.29 -1.46 -11.91
CA SER A 143 -17.60 -2.63 -12.45
C SER A 143 -16.15 -2.78 -11.97
N SER A 144 -15.77 -2.06 -10.91
CA SER A 144 -14.40 -2.06 -10.38
C SER A 144 -13.93 -3.44 -9.93
N GLN A 145 -12.64 -3.72 -10.14
CA GLN A 145 -11.98 -5.00 -9.83
C GLN A 145 -10.92 -4.89 -8.74
N ALA A 146 -10.49 -3.67 -8.40
CA ALA A 146 -9.54 -3.41 -7.33
C ALA A 146 -10.01 -2.29 -6.40
N LEU A 147 -9.71 -2.43 -5.11
CA LEU A 147 -9.76 -1.35 -4.13
C LEU A 147 -8.39 -0.75 -3.96
N ILE A 148 -8.34 0.56 -3.76
CA ILE A 148 -7.11 1.30 -3.48
C ILE A 148 -7.31 2.02 -2.15
N ILE A 149 -6.40 1.76 -1.22
CA ILE A 149 -6.28 2.48 0.05
C ILE A 149 -5.00 3.29 -0.01
N THR A 150 -5.12 4.59 0.24
CA THR A 150 -3.99 5.52 0.26
C THR A 150 -3.93 6.21 1.61
N ILE A 151 -2.79 6.10 2.28
CA ILE A 151 -2.53 6.72 3.57
C ILE A 151 -1.42 7.76 3.36
N PRO A 152 -1.75 9.07 3.42
CA PRO A 152 -0.75 10.11 3.36
C PRO A 152 -0.13 10.37 4.74
N VAL A 153 1.19 10.23 4.84
CA VAL A 153 1.98 10.51 6.03
C VAL A 153 2.73 11.83 5.86
N THR A 154 2.80 12.60 6.95
CA THR A 154 3.49 13.90 6.95
C THR A 154 4.98 13.72 6.72
N ASN A 155 5.52 14.48 5.77
CA ASN A 155 6.95 14.46 5.47
C ASN A 155 7.63 15.68 6.10
N TYR A 156 8.86 15.50 6.56
CA TYR A 156 9.66 16.56 7.14
C TYR A 156 10.98 16.70 6.38
N ASN A 157 11.54 17.91 6.34
CA ASN A 157 12.92 18.09 5.85
C ASN A 157 13.94 17.62 6.89
N ASP A 158 13.53 17.59 8.16
CA ASP A 158 14.31 17.07 9.28
C ASP A 158 14.30 15.53 9.26
N LEU A 159 15.49 14.94 9.37
CA LEU A 159 15.69 13.49 9.37
C LEU A 159 15.11 12.85 10.63
N ASP A 160 15.21 13.50 11.79
CA ASP A 160 14.79 12.93 13.07
C ASP A 160 13.26 12.84 13.17
N LEU A 161 12.54 13.85 12.66
CA LEU A 161 11.09 13.82 12.55
C LEU A 161 10.61 12.79 11.53
N THR A 162 11.35 12.65 10.43
CA THR A 162 11.06 11.65 9.39
C THR A 162 11.34 10.23 9.87
N LEU A 163 12.22 10.05 10.86
CA LEU A 163 12.56 8.74 11.42
C LEU A 163 11.33 8.07 12.04
N LYS A 164 10.45 8.83 12.71
CA LYS A 164 9.18 8.31 13.25
C LYS A 164 8.31 7.69 12.16
N ALA A 165 8.13 8.40 11.05
CA ALA A 165 7.39 7.90 9.89
C ALA A 165 8.05 6.65 9.30
N ARG A 166 9.37 6.65 9.11
CA ARG A 166 10.11 5.48 8.57
C ARG A 166 10.02 4.25 9.46
N VAL A 167 10.02 4.42 10.78
CA VAL A 167 9.90 3.30 11.74
C VAL A 167 8.50 2.71 11.68
N TRP A 168 7.46 3.54 11.65
CA TRP A 168 6.09 3.08 11.43
C TRP A 168 5.92 2.38 10.07
N GLU A 169 6.46 2.96 8.99
CA GLU A 169 6.46 2.34 7.66
C GLU A 169 7.14 0.96 7.66
N SER A 170 8.18 0.77 8.46
CA SER A 170 8.85 -0.53 8.59
C SER A 170 7.93 -1.58 9.22
N GLU A 171 7.23 -1.23 10.29
CA GLU A 171 6.25 -2.11 10.94
C GLU A 171 5.05 -2.38 10.03
N PHE A 172 4.57 -1.37 9.30
CA PHE A 172 3.56 -1.54 8.26
C PHE A 172 3.98 -2.57 7.19
N LEU A 173 5.21 -2.45 6.66
CA LEU A 173 5.74 -3.39 5.68
C LEU A 173 5.89 -4.81 6.25
N LYS A 174 6.31 -4.96 7.52
CA LYS A 174 6.40 -6.27 8.18
C LYS A 174 5.02 -6.90 8.35
N PHE A 175 4.05 -6.12 8.83
CA PHE A 175 2.67 -6.56 9.01
C PHE A 175 2.07 -7.05 7.69
N ILE A 176 2.11 -6.22 6.65
CA ILE A 176 1.45 -6.53 5.38
C ILE A 176 2.14 -7.65 4.60
N LYS A 177 3.46 -7.84 4.76
CA LYS A 177 4.20 -8.99 4.21
C LYS A 177 3.76 -10.33 4.83
N ASN A 178 3.40 -10.31 6.12
CA ASN A 178 2.93 -11.50 6.84
C ASN A 178 1.41 -11.70 6.76
N PHE A 179 0.68 -10.71 6.26
CA PHE A 179 -0.77 -10.78 6.11
C PHE A 179 -1.16 -11.74 4.98
N SER A 180 -2.07 -12.67 5.28
CA SER A 180 -2.64 -13.59 4.30
C SER A 180 -4.13 -13.78 4.60
N HIS A 181 -4.95 -13.74 3.55
CA HIS A 181 -6.39 -13.94 3.67
C HIS A 181 -6.92 -14.65 2.41
N PRO A 182 -7.82 -15.65 2.54
CA PRO A 182 -8.28 -16.45 1.39
C PRO A 182 -9.02 -15.62 0.32
N LEU A 183 -9.71 -14.55 0.74
CA LEU A 183 -10.50 -13.70 -0.15
C LEU A 183 -9.70 -12.53 -0.76
N LEU A 184 -8.54 -12.18 -0.20
CA LEU A 184 -7.82 -10.94 -0.53
C LEU A 184 -6.47 -11.25 -1.17
N LYS A 185 -6.20 -10.62 -2.31
CA LYS A 185 -4.86 -10.49 -2.90
C LYS A 185 -4.40 -9.05 -2.71
N VAL A 186 -3.32 -8.87 -1.97
CA VAL A 186 -2.83 -7.56 -1.54
C VAL A 186 -1.51 -7.25 -2.24
N ALA A 187 -1.45 -6.10 -2.88
CA ALA A 187 -0.21 -5.47 -3.33
C ALA A 187 -0.03 -4.16 -2.56
N PHE A 188 1.19 -3.80 -2.21
CA PHE A 188 1.44 -2.65 -1.33
C PHE A 188 2.73 -1.94 -1.69
N LYS A 189 2.81 -0.68 -1.29
CA LYS A 189 3.98 0.19 -1.39
C LYS A 189 4.02 1.09 -0.17
N ALA A 190 5.20 1.27 0.41
CA ALA A 190 5.49 2.36 1.34
C ALA A 190 6.55 3.27 0.72
N GLU A 191 6.63 4.53 1.15
CA GLU A 191 7.57 5.49 0.58
C GLU A 191 9.04 5.02 0.70
N ARG A 192 9.41 4.38 1.82
CA ARG A 192 10.77 3.79 2.00
C ARG A 192 11.04 2.49 1.25
N SER A 193 10.00 1.81 0.75
CA SER A 193 10.13 0.42 0.26
C SER A 193 11.05 0.30 -0.95
N ILE A 194 11.12 1.34 -1.79
CA ILE A 194 11.98 1.34 -2.98
C ILE A 194 13.46 1.36 -2.57
N GLN A 195 13.82 2.21 -1.61
CA GLN A 195 15.19 2.32 -1.12
C GLN A 195 15.63 1.03 -0.43
N ASP A 196 14.76 0.45 0.40
CA ASP A 196 15.03 -0.81 1.11
C ASP A 196 15.28 -1.96 0.10
N GLU A 197 14.50 -2.03 -0.99
CA GLU A 197 14.68 -3.08 -2.01
C GLU A 197 15.91 -2.84 -2.91
N ILE A 198 16.28 -1.60 -3.19
CA ILE A 198 17.53 -1.27 -3.91
C ILE A 198 18.75 -1.67 -3.09
N GLU A 199 18.77 -1.35 -1.80
CA GLU A 199 19.87 -1.71 -0.88
C GLU A 199 20.02 -3.23 -0.79
N ARG A 200 18.91 -3.97 -0.68
CA ARG A 200 18.91 -5.44 -0.71
C ARG A 200 19.46 -6.02 -2.02
N GLY A 201 19.10 -5.43 -3.16
CA GLY A 201 19.64 -5.81 -4.47
C GLY A 201 21.15 -5.60 -4.56
N SER A 202 21.62 -4.43 -4.12
CA SER A 202 23.04 -4.05 -4.17
C SER A 202 23.93 -5.00 -3.36
N HIS A 203 23.48 -5.45 -2.19
CA HIS A 203 24.22 -6.43 -1.39
C HIS A 203 24.36 -7.80 -2.08
N SER A 204 23.37 -8.19 -2.90
CA SER A 204 23.39 -9.47 -3.62
C SER A 204 24.40 -9.46 -4.77
N ASP A 205 24.64 -8.30 -5.39
CA ASP A 205 25.57 -8.16 -6.51
C ASP A 205 27.04 -8.04 -6.09
N LEU A 206 27.31 -7.70 -4.82
CA LEU A 206 28.66 -7.48 -4.30
C LEU A 206 29.54 -8.74 -4.42
N LEU A 207 28.97 -9.93 -4.21
CA LEU A 207 29.71 -11.19 -4.33
C LEU A 207 30.16 -11.46 -5.77
N THR A 208 29.27 -11.25 -6.74
CA THR A 208 29.56 -11.45 -8.17
C THR A 208 30.67 -10.52 -8.64
N VAL A 209 30.63 -9.26 -8.22
CA VAL A 209 31.68 -8.27 -8.52
C VAL A 209 33.01 -8.69 -7.90
N ALA A 210 33.04 -9.10 -6.62
CA ALA A 210 34.26 -9.54 -5.95
C ALA A 210 34.92 -10.74 -6.67
N ILE A 211 34.13 -11.73 -7.11
CA ILE A 211 34.63 -12.88 -7.87
C ILE A 211 35.22 -12.44 -9.22
N SER A 212 34.56 -11.52 -9.93
CA SER A 212 35.09 -11.03 -11.21
C SER A 212 36.44 -10.33 -11.06
N TYR A 213 36.63 -9.53 -10.00
CA TYR A 213 37.90 -8.86 -9.73
C TYR A 213 39.00 -9.84 -9.33
N MET A 214 38.66 -10.89 -8.55
CA MET A 214 39.61 -11.95 -8.20
C MET A 214 40.11 -12.71 -9.44
N LEU A 215 39.21 -13.04 -10.38
CA LEU A 215 39.58 -13.70 -11.64
C LEU A 215 40.42 -12.79 -12.55
N MET A 216 40.07 -11.51 -12.67
CA MET A 216 40.85 -10.54 -13.44
C MET A 216 42.25 -10.36 -12.85
N PHE A 217 42.36 -10.24 -11.53
CA PHE A 217 43.65 -10.15 -10.85
C PHE A 217 44.48 -11.43 -11.04
N GLY A 218 43.85 -12.60 -10.88
CA GLY A 218 44.47 -13.89 -11.17
C GLY A 218 44.98 -13.99 -12.62
N TYR A 219 44.20 -13.51 -13.58
CA TYR A 219 44.61 -13.49 -14.99
C TYR A 219 45.81 -12.57 -15.24
N ILE A 220 45.81 -11.36 -14.69
CA ILE A 220 46.88 -10.37 -14.90
C ILE A 220 48.20 -10.86 -14.26
N THR A 221 48.13 -11.33 -13.01
CA THR A 221 49.30 -11.87 -12.28
C THR A 221 49.91 -13.07 -12.99
N VAL A 222 49.06 -13.95 -13.56
CA VAL A 222 49.53 -15.07 -14.37
C VAL A 222 50.12 -14.57 -15.71
N SER A 223 49.45 -13.66 -16.40
CA SER A 223 49.89 -13.25 -17.75
C SER A 223 51.21 -12.45 -17.76
N LEU A 224 51.55 -11.77 -16.66
CA LEU A 224 52.78 -10.99 -16.52
C LEU A 224 53.94 -11.77 -15.86
N GLY A 225 53.71 -13.01 -15.42
CA GLY A 225 54.74 -13.88 -14.85
C GLY A 225 55.66 -14.46 -15.93
N GLU A 226 56.98 -14.44 -15.70
CA GLU A 226 57.94 -15.13 -16.57
C GLU A 226 58.09 -16.59 -16.10
N TYR A 227 57.61 -17.53 -16.91
CA TYR A 227 57.59 -18.96 -16.57
C TYR A 227 58.76 -19.71 -17.20
N HIS A 228 59.63 -20.31 -16.37
CA HIS A 228 60.70 -21.20 -16.83
C HIS A 228 60.55 -22.66 -16.35
N GLU A 229 59.81 -22.96 -15.26
CA GLU A 229 59.50 -24.33 -14.81
C GLU A 229 58.13 -24.43 -14.09
N CYS A 230 57.42 -25.56 -14.23
CA CYS A 230 56.10 -25.80 -13.60
C CYS A 230 56.14 -25.82 -12.06
N LYS A 231 57.30 -26.15 -11.46
CA LYS A 231 57.47 -26.15 -9.99
C LYS A 231 57.70 -24.77 -9.39
N SER A 232 58.03 -23.76 -10.21
CA SER A 232 58.30 -22.41 -9.74
C SER A 232 57.15 -21.42 -9.98
N LEU A 233 55.99 -21.91 -10.44
CA LEU A 233 54.82 -21.10 -10.80
C LEU A 233 54.37 -20.14 -9.69
N LEU A 234 54.35 -20.58 -8.42
CA LEU A 234 53.98 -19.76 -7.26
C LEU A 234 55.08 -18.79 -6.79
N VAL A 235 56.32 -18.97 -7.27
CA VAL A 235 57.49 -18.16 -6.86
C VAL A 235 57.75 -17.02 -7.84
N TYR A 236 57.35 -17.16 -9.11
CA TYR A 236 57.58 -16.18 -10.18
C TYR A 236 56.31 -15.41 -10.64
N THR A 237 55.17 -15.64 -10.01
CA THR A 237 53.99 -14.77 -10.15
C THR A 237 54.27 -13.42 -9.48
N LYS A 238 54.08 -12.31 -10.21
CA LYS A 238 54.18 -10.94 -9.66
C LYS A 238 52.84 -10.46 -9.12
#